data_AF-A0A7Y2E901-F1
#
_entry.id   AF-A0A7Y2E901-F1
#
_cell.length_a   1.000
_cell.length_b   1.000
_cell.length_c   1.000
_cell.angle_alpha   90.00
_cell.angle_beta   90.00
_cell.angle_gamma   90.00
#
_symmetry.space_group_name_H-M   'P 1'
#
loop_
_entity.id
_entity.type
_entity.pdbx_description
1 polymer ?
#
loop_
_entity_poly.entity_id
_entity_poly.type
_entity_poly.pdbx_seq_one_letter_code
_entity_poly.pdbx_strand_id
1 'polypeptide(L)'
;IGRLSTRQIQSCGVTRQKTRYIEGLAIAVHEKRLSFRSLRSMTNEEARDHLLQLPGIGPWTADIYLLMALKRPDVWPVGDIALENTLKRLKPSLKQSSIDYAKRYWKPWRSVAARFLWHDYLCRRRSKS
;
A
#
# COMPACT_ATOMS: atom_id res chain seq x y z
N ILE A 1 -13.86 15.52 -9.95
CA ILE A 1 -12.52 15.57 -10.61
C ILE A 1 -12.63 15.81 -12.11
N GLY A 2 -13.55 15.17 -12.86
CA GLY A 2 -13.71 15.36 -14.31
C GLY A 2 -14.11 16.76 -14.82
N ARG A 3 -14.10 17.79 -13.96
CA ARG A 3 -14.33 19.20 -14.30
C ARG A 3 -13.21 20.13 -13.80
N LEU A 4 -12.17 19.59 -13.17
CA LEU A 4 -11.03 20.38 -12.70
C LEU A 4 -9.93 20.36 -13.76
N SER A 5 -9.43 21.54 -14.12
CA SER A 5 -8.21 21.67 -14.91
C SER A 5 -6.98 21.26 -14.09
N THR A 6 -5.90 20.86 -14.77
CA THR A 6 -4.59 20.58 -14.18
C THR A 6 -4.11 21.71 -13.26
N ARG A 7 -4.33 22.98 -13.64
CA ARG A 7 -3.95 24.16 -12.83
C ARG A 7 -4.73 24.23 -11.53
N GLN A 8 -6.03 23.90 -11.54
CA GLN A 8 -6.86 23.89 -10.34
C GLN A 8 -6.46 22.76 -9.38
N ILE A 9 -6.01 21.61 -9.90
CA ILE A 9 -5.48 20.54 -9.05
C ILE A 9 -4.16 21.00 -8.39
N GLN A 10 -3.28 21.64 -9.16
CA GLN A 10 -1.99 22.13 -8.66
C GLN A 10 -2.14 23.26 -7.63
N SER A 11 -3.14 24.15 -7.80
CA SER A 11 -3.41 25.23 -6.84
C SER A 11 -3.83 24.71 -5.45
N CYS A 12 -4.21 23.43 -5.33
CA CYS A 12 -4.44 22.76 -4.05
C CYS A 12 -3.14 22.24 -3.37
N GLY A 13 -1.96 22.63 -3.87
CA GLY A 13 -0.66 22.17 -3.35
C GLY A 13 -0.23 20.79 -3.86
N VAL A 14 -0.88 20.27 -4.91
CA VAL A 14 -0.52 18.99 -5.52
C VAL A 14 0.65 19.18 -6.49
N THR A 15 1.70 18.38 -6.34
CA THR A 15 2.86 18.45 -7.25
C THR A 15 2.48 18.06 -8.68
N ARG A 16 3.28 18.49 -9.66
CA ARG A 16 3.07 18.14 -11.08
C ARG A 16 2.97 16.63 -11.31
N GLN A 17 3.85 15.85 -10.66
CA GLN A 17 3.86 14.39 -10.76
C GLN A 17 2.60 13.76 -10.18
N LYS A 18 2.18 14.18 -8.97
CA LYS A 18 0.95 13.68 -8.34
C LYS A 18 -0.30 14.09 -9.10
N THR A 19 -0.29 15.27 -9.74
CA THR A 19 -1.38 15.72 -10.61
C THR A 19 -1.58 14.74 -11.76
N ARG A 20 -0.50 14.37 -12.47
CA ARG A 20 -0.54 13.36 -13.54
C ARG A 20 -1.08 12.01 -13.05
N TYR A 21 -0.74 11.58 -11.84
CA TYR A 21 -1.25 10.33 -11.26
C TYR A 21 -2.75 10.40 -10.96
N ILE A 22 -3.22 11.51 -10.38
CA ILE A 22 -4.64 11.74 -10.11
C ILE A 22 -5.45 11.78 -11.40
N GLU A 23 -4.95 12.48 -12.42
CA GLU A 23 -5.58 12.53 -13.74
C GLU A 23 -5.63 11.14 -14.38
N GLY A 24 -4.51 10.40 -14.40
CA GLY A 24 -4.46 9.04 -14.93
C GLY A 24 -5.42 8.09 -14.22
N LEU A 25 -5.54 8.19 -12.90
CA LEU A 25 -6.50 7.43 -12.11
C LEU A 25 -7.95 7.82 -12.46
N ALA A 26 -8.24 9.12 -12.56
CA ALA A 26 -9.58 9.61 -12.89
C ALA A 26 -10.03 9.15 -14.28
N ILE A 27 -9.14 9.20 -15.27
CA ILE A 27 -9.40 8.70 -16.62
C ILE A 27 -9.63 7.19 -16.59
N ALA A 28 -8.79 6.41 -15.88
CA ALA A 28 -8.95 4.96 -15.78
C ALA A 28 -10.30 4.56 -15.17
N VAL A 29 -10.78 5.30 -14.18
CA VAL A 29 -12.10 5.08 -13.58
C VAL A 29 -13.22 5.50 -14.54
N HIS A 30 -13.09 6.65 -15.20
CA HIS A 30 -14.09 7.16 -16.15
C HIS A 30 -14.28 6.22 -17.34
N GLU A 31 -13.19 5.72 -17.91
CA GLU A 31 -13.18 4.76 -19.02
C GLU A 31 -13.47 3.32 -18.58
N LYS A 32 -13.80 3.10 -17.30
CA LYS A 32 -14.11 1.79 -16.71
C LYS A 32 -12.96 0.75 -16.79
N ARG A 33 -11.74 1.19 -17.12
CA ARG A 33 -10.51 0.37 -17.04
C ARG A 33 -10.15 0.03 -15.58
N LEU A 34 -10.60 0.86 -14.63
CA LEU A 34 -10.51 0.59 -13.19
C LEU A 34 -11.88 0.69 -12.54
N SER A 35 -12.26 -0.34 -11.80
CA SER A 35 -13.45 -0.35 -10.94
C SER A 35 -13.07 -0.73 -9.53
N PHE A 36 -13.12 0.22 -8.59
CA PHE A 36 -12.87 -0.05 -7.18
C PHE A 36 -13.86 -1.06 -6.58
N ARG A 37 -15.06 -1.17 -7.15
CA ARG A 37 -16.05 -2.19 -6.76
C ARG A 37 -15.56 -3.58 -7.16
N SER A 38 -15.05 -3.72 -8.39
CA SER A 38 -14.53 -4.98 -8.92
C SER A 38 -13.27 -5.44 -8.20
N LEU A 39 -12.40 -4.51 -7.77
CA LEU A 39 -11.23 -4.84 -6.94
C LEU A 39 -11.57 -5.59 -5.64
N ARG A 40 -12.79 -5.40 -5.10
CA ARG A 40 -13.25 -6.08 -3.88
C ARG A 40 -13.59 -7.55 -4.10
N SER A 41 -14.00 -7.93 -5.31
CA SER A 41 -14.33 -9.33 -5.65
C SER A 41 -13.13 -10.10 -6.20
N MET A 42 -12.10 -9.41 -6.68
CA MET A 42 -10.85 -10.02 -7.15
C MET A 42 -10.06 -10.69 -6.02
N THR A 43 -9.18 -11.63 -6.39
CA THR A 43 -8.11 -12.13 -5.52
C THR A 43 -7.10 -11.02 -5.20
N ASN A 44 -6.20 -11.27 -4.23
CA ASN A 44 -5.18 -10.28 -3.88
C ASN A 44 -4.23 -10.04 -5.07
N GLU A 45 -3.85 -11.11 -5.77
CA GLU A 45 -2.96 -11.10 -6.91
C GLU A 45 -3.57 -10.31 -8.08
N GLU A 46 -4.79 -10.65 -8.50
CA GLU A 46 -5.50 -9.93 -9.58
C GLU A 46 -5.69 -8.44 -9.24
N ALA A 47 -6.11 -8.13 -8.02
CA ALA A 47 -6.32 -6.76 -7.60
C ALA A 47 -4.99 -5.97 -7.56
N ARG A 48 -3.89 -6.61 -7.13
CA ARG A 48 -2.54 -6.02 -7.17
C ARG A 48 -2.13 -5.72 -8.61
N ASP A 49 -2.27 -6.70 -9.51
CA ASP A 49 -1.87 -6.56 -10.91
C ASP A 49 -2.66 -5.46 -11.62
N HIS A 50 -3.96 -5.35 -11.35
CA HIS A 50 -4.79 -4.24 -11.84
C HIS A 50 -4.32 -2.87 -11.33
N LEU A 51 -3.95 -2.78 -10.05
CA LEU A 51 -3.46 -1.52 -9.47
C LEU A 51 -2.09 -1.12 -10.03
N LEU A 52 -1.23 -2.08 -10.31
CA LEU A 52 0.11 -1.85 -10.88
C LEU A 52 0.08 -1.27 -12.30
N GLN A 53 -1.02 -1.42 -13.03
CA GLN A 53 -1.19 -0.77 -14.34
C GLN A 53 -1.38 0.75 -14.26
N LEU A 54 -1.61 1.30 -13.06
CA LEU A 54 -1.89 2.72 -12.88
C LEU A 54 -0.59 3.52 -12.69
N PRO A 55 -0.43 4.66 -13.39
CA PRO A 55 0.77 5.47 -13.25
C PRO A 55 0.91 5.98 -11.81
N GLY A 56 2.09 5.77 -11.23
CA GLY A 56 2.41 6.20 -9.86
C GLY A 56 2.02 5.21 -8.77
N ILE A 57 1.46 4.05 -9.11
CA ILE A 57 1.21 2.96 -8.16
C ILE A 57 2.27 1.88 -8.33
N GLY A 58 3.19 1.80 -7.37
CA GLY A 58 4.16 0.70 -7.28
C GLY A 58 3.69 -0.44 -6.36
N PRO A 59 4.48 -1.54 -6.26
CA PRO A 59 4.11 -2.72 -5.47
C PRO A 59 3.74 -2.41 -4.02
N TRP A 60 4.54 -1.59 -3.34
CA TRP A 60 4.24 -1.19 -1.96
C TRP A 60 2.91 -0.44 -1.85
N THR A 61 2.65 0.54 -2.75
CA THR A 61 1.39 1.31 -2.73
C THR A 61 0.18 0.42 -3.00
N ALA A 62 0.29 -0.52 -3.95
CA ALA A 62 -0.76 -1.49 -4.22
C ALA A 62 -1.05 -2.33 -2.97
N ASP A 63 -0.03 -2.81 -2.28
CA ASP A 63 -0.17 -3.61 -1.06
C ASP A 63 -0.81 -2.83 0.08
N ILE A 64 -0.40 -1.58 0.28
CA ILE A 64 -1.03 -0.70 1.26
C ILE A 64 -2.50 -0.49 0.94
N TYR A 65 -2.86 -0.33 -0.34
CA TYR A 65 -4.26 -0.20 -0.74
C TYR A 65 -5.06 -1.47 -0.42
N LEU A 66 -4.55 -2.65 -0.79
CA LEU A 66 -5.22 -3.92 -0.47
C LEU A 66 -5.37 -4.12 1.04
N LEU A 67 -4.32 -3.83 1.81
CA LEU A 67 -4.28 -3.99 3.25
C LEU A 67 -5.19 -3.01 3.99
N MET A 68 -5.11 -1.72 3.66
CA MET A 68 -5.76 -0.65 4.43
C MET A 68 -7.14 -0.27 3.87
N ALA A 69 -7.25 -0.10 2.55
CA ALA A 69 -8.50 0.35 1.92
C ALA A 69 -9.46 -0.82 1.67
N LEU A 70 -8.95 -1.95 1.17
CA LEU A 70 -9.77 -3.16 0.96
C LEU A 70 -9.83 -4.07 2.19
N LYS A 71 -9.05 -3.76 3.24
CA LYS A 71 -9.02 -4.50 4.52
C LYS A 71 -8.70 -5.99 4.34
N ARG A 72 -7.92 -6.35 3.32
CA ARG A 72 -7.51 -7.74 3.08
C ARG A 72 -6.67 -8.23 4.27
N PRO A 73 -6.96 -9.42 4.83
CA PRO A 73 -6.27 -9.90 6.03
C PRO A 73 -4.87 -10.47 5.76
N ASP A 74 -4.59 -10.87 4.52
CA ASP A 74 -3.41 -11.67 4.17
C ASP A 74 -2.47 -11.00 3.15
N VAL A 75 -2.23 -9.70 3.31
CA VAL A 75 -1.29 -8.93 2.47
C VAL A 75 -0.11 -8.44 3.31
N TRP A 76 1.10 -8.54 2.74
CA TRP A 76 2.33 -8.01 3.33
C TRP A 76 2.96 -6.98 2.39
N PRO A 77 3.08 -5.71 2.79
CA PRO A 77 3.67 -4.66 1.95
C PRO A 77 5.14 -4.95 1.63
N VAL A 78 5.42 -5.21 0.36
CA VAL A 78 6.77 -5.53 -0.10
C VAL A 78 7.68 -4.32 0.07
N GLY A 79 8.88 -4.53 0.61
CA GLY A 79 9.90 -3.49 0.75
C GLY A 79 9.65 -2.48 1.87
N ASP A 80 8.69 -2.74 2.76
CA ASP A 80 8.41 -1.84 3.88
C ASP A 80 9.54 -1.87 4.93
N ILE A 81 10.32 -0.80 4.97
CA ILE A 81 11.48 -0.64 5.84
C ILE A 81 11.07 -0.66 7.32
N ALA A 82 9.90 -0.13 7.67
CA ALA A 82 9.44 -0.13 9.05
C ALA A 82 9.11 -1.55 9.53
N LEU A 83 8.44 -2.36 8.69
CA LEU A 83 8.18 -3.76 9.00
C LEU A 83 9.48 -4.57 9.10
N GLU A 84 10.41 -4.38 8.16
CA GLU A 84 11.72 -5.04 8.14
C GLU A 84 12.53 -4.74 9.41
N ASN A 85 12.67 -3.45 9.75
CA ASN A 85 13.44 -3.01 10.91
C ASN A 85 12.78 -3.42 12.23
N THR A 86 11.45 -3.34 12.32
CA THR A 86 10.72 -3.74 13.54
C THR A 86 10.89 -5.23 13.79
N LEU A 87 10.77 -6.06 12.75
CA LEU A 87 10.95 -7.50 12.89
C LEU A 87 12.38 -7.87 13.27
N LYS A 88 13.39 -7.31 12.59
CA LYS A 88 14.81 -7.52 12.93
C LYS A 88 15.12 -7.13 14.37
N ARG A 89 14.54 -6.03 14.85
CA ARG A 89 14.71 -5.60 16.24
C ARG A 89 14.04 -6.55 17.23
N LEU A 90 12.84 -7.04 16.93
CA LEU A 90 12.13 -8.03 17.77
C LEU A 90 12.78 -9.42 17.74
N LYS A 91 13.49 -9.73 16.64
CA LYS A 91 14.19 -11.00 16.43
C LYS A 91 15.59 -10.76 15.86
N PRO A 92 16.57 -10.35 16.70
CA PRO A 92 17.91 -9.98 16.23
C PRO A 92 18.66 -11.10 15.50
N SER A 93 18.38 -12.37 15.83
CA SER A 93 18.96 -13.54 15.18
C SER A 93 18.27 -13.94 13.87
N LEU A 94 17.23 -13.21 13.45
CA LEU A 94 16.49 -13.50 12.22
C LEU A 94 17.34 -13.17 10.99
N LYS A 95 17.69 -14.20 10.23
CA LYS A 95 18.46 -14.06 8.97
C LYS A 95 17.60 -13.81 7.74
N GLN A 96 16.36 -14.30 7.73
CA GLN A 96 15.44 -14.16 6.60
C GLN A 96 14.81 -12.76 6.56
N SER A 97 14.32 -12.36 5.38
CA SER A 97 13.57 -11.12 5.22
C SER A 97 12.24 -11.15 5.98
N SER A 98 11.69 -9.98 6.28
CA SER A 98 10.40 -9.89 6.97
C SER A 98 9.24 -10.47 6.16
N ILE A 99 9.29 -10.38 4.84
CA ILE A 99 8.28 -11.00 3.97
C ILE A 99 8.34 -12.53 4.04
N ASP A 100 9.53 -13.13 4.07
CA ASP A 100 9.66 -14.59 4.15
C ASP A 100 9.22 -15.11 5.52
N TYR A 101 9.53 -14.36 6.58
CA TYR A 101 9.00 -14.63 7.92
C TYR A 101 7.47 -14.55 7.95
N ALA A 102 6.89 -13.47 7.43
CA ALA A 102 5.45 -13.27 7.41
C ALA A 102 4.72 -14.35 6.58
N LYS A 103 5.26 -14.73 5.43
CA LYS A 103 4.73 -15.82 4.59
C LYS A 103 4.68 -17.15 5.35
N ARG A 104 5.72 -17.47 6.12
CA ARG A 104 5.85 -18.75 6.83
C ARG A 104 5.00 -18.81 8.10
N TYR A 105 4.97 -17.74 8.89
CA TYR A 105 4.43 -17.80 10.26
C TYR A 105 3.12 -17.06 10.46
N TRP A 106 2.77 -16.13 9.57
CA TRP A 106 1.64 -15.23 9.78
C TRP A 106 0.56 -15.34 8.71
N LYS A 107 0.68 -16.26 7.75
CA LYS A 107 -0.45 -16.62 6.89
C LYS A 107 -1.55 -17.27 7.74
N PRO A 108 -2.84 -16.94 7.57
CA PRO A 108 -3.45 -16.02 6.60
C PRO A 108 -3.72 -14.59 7.13
N TRP A 109 -2.99 -14.14 8.14
CA TRP A 109 -3.21 -12.88 8.87
C TRP A 109 -2.04 -11.89 8.76
N ARG A 110 -1.28 -11.94 7.66
CA ARG A 110 -0.07 -11.10 7.46
C ARG A 110 -0.35 -9.61 7.64
N SER A 111 -1.52 -9.13 7.23
CA SER A 111 -1.92 -7.73 7.39
C SER A 111 -2.20 -7.34 8.83
N VAL A 112 -2.70 -8.28 9.64
CA VAL A 112 -2.89 -8.06 11.08
C VAL A 112 -1.54 -7.88 11.75
N ALA A 113 -0.60 -8.78 11.48
CA ALA A 113 0.77 -8.68 12.00
C ALA A 113 1.46 -7.37 11.56
N ALA A 114 1.34 -6.99 10.28
CA ALA A 114 1.90 -5.74 9.77
C ALA A 114 1.39 -4.52 10.55
N ARG A 115 0.09 -4.45 10.85
CA ARG A 115 -0.49 -3.35 11.66
C ARG A 115 0.09 -3.28 13.06
N PHE A 116 0.29 -4.42 13.73
CA PHE A 116 0.93 -4.44 15.06
C PHE A 116 2.39 -3.99 15.02
N LEU A 117 3.15 -4.41 14.00
CA LEU A 117 4.54 -3.97 13.86
C LEU A 117 4.64 -2.46 13.59
N TRP A 118 3.77 -1.91 12.72
CA TRP A 118 3.72 -0.46 12.54
C TRP A 118 3.32 0.27 13.82
N HIS A 119 2.39 -0.28 14.61
CA HIS A 119 2.02 0.30 15.89
C HIS A 119 3.23 0.38 16.85
N ASP A 120 3.97 -0.72 17.02
CA ASP A 120 5.21 -0.71 17.83
C ASP A 120 6.24 0.30 17.27
N TYR A 121 6.45 0.32 15.95
CA TYR A 121 7.37 1.26 15.29
C TYR A 121 7.03 2.72 15.62
N LEU A 122 5.74 3.09 15.52
CA LEU A 122 5.27 4.44 15.80
C LEU A 122 5.37 4.83 17.27
N CYS A 123 5.01 3.92 18.19
CA CYS A 123 5.09 4.16 19.63
C CYS A 123 6.53 4.44 20.07
N ARG A 124 7.51 3.70 19.53
CA ARG A 124 8.93 3.91 19.85
C ARG A 124 9.54 5.14 19.19
N ARG A 125 9.05 5.53 18.01
CA ARG A 125 9.51 6.78 17.38
C ARG A 125 9.10 8.00 18.21
N ARG A 126 7.92 7.94 18.83
CA ARG A 126 7.43 9.00 19.73
C ARG A 126 8.20 9.08 21.04
N SER A 127 8.68 7.97 21.60
CA SER A 127 9.47 7.97 22.84
C SER A 127 10.91 8.47 22.68
N LYS A 128 11.37 8.71 21.45
CA LYS A 128 12.72 9.20 21.12
C LYS A 128 12.74 10.69 20.71
N SER A 129 11.58 11.34 20.70
CA SER A 129 11.40 12.77 20.44
C SER A 129 11.02 13.48 21.73
#